data_AF-A0ABD6IJV8-F1
#
_entry.id   AF-A0ABD6IJV8-F1
#
_cell.length_a   1.000
_cell.length_b   1.000
_cell.length_c   1.000
_cell.angle_alpha   90.00
_cell.angle_beta   90.00
_cell.angle_gamma   90.00
#
_symmetry.space_group_name_H-M   'P 1'
#
loop_
_entity.id
_entity.type
_entity.pdbx_description
1 polymer ?
#
loop_
_entity_poly.entity_id
_entity_poly.type
_entity_poly.pdbx_seq_one_letter_code
_entity_poly.pdbx_strand_id
1 'polypeptide(L)'
;MTATGPATVPVTAALALGDDALVLSHRLGEWAGHAPVLEEEVALANIALDLLGQARVLLSLAGDEDELAFLREERSFRNLQLVEQPNGDFAHTIARQLYFSTYQHLLHAELASGDGPFAPLAAKAVKEVAYHRDHAEQWTLRLGDGTETSHERMRRACDALWRFTGEMFQPVEGLDVDWAVLESRWLESVTQVLGRATLTVPEGPRTGAWSAGAGRQGVHTESFGRMLAEMQHLHRSHPGASW
;
A
#
# COMPACT_ATOMS: atom_id res chain seq x y z
N MET A 1 1.47 -37.76 -14.49
CA MET A 1 0.96 -36.83 -13.46
C MET A 1 2.06 -36.63 -12.45
N THR A 2 2.98 -35.72 -12.73
CA THR A 2 4.04 -35.32 -11.80
C THR A 2 3.40 -34.45 -10.73
N ALA A 3 3.37 -34.94 -9.50
CA ALA A 3 3.03 -34.13 -8.34
C ALA A 3 4.02 -32.97 -8.28
N THR A 4 3.54 -31.76 -8.54
CA THR A 4 4.24 -30.53 -8.21
C THR A 4 4.43 -30.52 -6.69
N GLY A 5 5.67 -30.57 -6.22
CA GLY A 5 5.98 -30.30 -4.82
C GLY A 5 5.44 -28.92 -4.43
N PRO A 6 5.26 -28.62 -3.13
CA PRO A 6 4.80 -27.31 -2.71
C PRO A 6 5.73 -26.25 -3.31
N ALA A 7 5.18 -25.34 -4.12
CA ALA A 7 5.93 -24.23 -4.70
C ALA A 7 6.61 -23.49 -3.54
N THR A 8 7.94 -23.41 -3.57
CA THR A 8 8.70 -22.66 -2.58
C THR A 8 8.27 -21.20 -2.63
N VAL A 9 7.82 -20.66 -1.51
CA VAL A 9 7.33 -19.28 -1.47
C VAL A 9 8.52 -18.33 -1.70
N PRO A 10 8.43 -17.41 -2.68
CA PRO A 10 9.48 -16.43 -2.88
C PRO A 10 9.50 -15.43 -1.71
N VAL A 11 10.48 -15.58 -0.82
CA VAL A 11 10.62 -14.76 0.40
C VAL A 11 10.70 -13.26 0.08
N THR A 12 11.42 -12.88 -0.99
CA THR A 12 11.53 -11.47 -1.43
C THR A 12 10.16 -10.86 -1.75
N ALA A 13 9.30 -11.58 -2.50
CA ALA A 13 7.96 -11.13 -2.83
C ALA A 13 7.04 -11.09 -1.61
N ALA A 14 7.08 -12.14 -0.78
CA ALA A 14 6.29 -12.22 0.44
C ALA A 14 6.60 -11.04 1.38
N LEU A 15 7.89 -10.73 1.56
CA LEU A 15 8.35 -9.62 2.39
C LEU A 15 7.94 -8.27 1.81
N ALA A 16 8.12 -8.05 0.51
CA ALA A 16 7.74 -6.80 -0.14
C ALA A 16 6.23 -6.50 -0.02
N LEU A 17 5.38 -7.48 -0.30
CA LEU A 17 3.93 -7.33 -0.19
C LEU A 17 3.48 -7.21 1.26
N GLY A 18 4.09 -7.97 2.17
CA GLY A 18 3.80 -7.92 3.60
C GLY A 18 4.15 -6.57 4.22
N ASP A 19 5.29 -6.01 3.82
CA ASP A 19 5.74 -4.69 4.26
C ASP A 19 4.82 -3.58 3.77
N ASP A 20 4.33 -3.65 2.53
CA ASP A 20 3.37 -2.66 2.03
C ASP A 20 2.11 -2.62 2.90
N ALA A 21 1.55 -3.80 3.17
CA ALA A 21 0.32 -3.95 3.92
C ALA A 21 0.51 -3.55 5.40
N LEU A 22 1.63 -3.94 6.02
CA LEU A 22 1.96 -3.58 7.41
C LEU A 22 2.09 -2.06 7.55
N VAL A 23 2.87 -1.44 6.68
CA VAL A 23 3.16 0.00 6.76
C VAL A 23 1.91 0.83 6.50
N LEU A 24 1.12 0.48 5.48
CA LEU A 24 -0.12 1.20 5.22
C LEU A 24 -1.15 0.99 6.34
N SER A 25 -1.24 -0.22 6.91
CA SER A 25 -2.11 -0.50 8.06
C SER A 25 -1.79 0.43 9.24
N HIS A 26 -0.51 0.58 9.58
CA HIS A 26 -0.09 1.49 10.64
C HIS A 26 -0.43 2.96 10.33
N ARG A 27 -0.17 3.43 9.11
CA ARG A 27 -0.58 4.78 8.71
C ARG A 27 -2.07 4.99 8.84
N LEU A 28 -2.90 4.02 8.47
CA LEU A 28 -4.35 4.15 8.66
C LEU A 28 -4.75 4.07 10.15
N GLY A 29 -4.05 3.30 10.96
CA GLY A 29 -4.26 3.25 12.41
C GLY A 29 -4.04 4.58 13.13
N GLU A 30 -3.13 5.43 12.63
CA GLU A 30 -2.89 6.79 13.15
C GLU A 30 -4.14 7.70 13.05
N TRP A 31 -5.14 7.37 12.21
CA TRP A 31 -6.38 8.12 12.11
C TRP A 31 -7.39 7.85 13.24
N ALA A 32 -7.17 6.81 14.06
CA ALA A 32 -8.06 6.50 15.18
C ALA A 32 -8.17 7.70 16.14
N GLY A 33 -9.39 8.19 16.38
CA GLY A 33 -9.68 9.37 17.18
C GLY A 33 -9.54 10.71 16.44
N HIS A 34 -9.15 10.70 15.17
CA HIS A 34 -8.76 11.90 14.41
C HIS A 34 -9.45 12.03 13.04
N ALA A 35 -10.24 11.04 12.62
CA ALA A 35 -10.93 11.07 11.33
C ALA A 35 -11.97 12.22 11.25
N PRO A 36 -12.29 12.74 10.04
CA PRO A 36 -13.20 13.87 9.89
C PRO A 36 -14.61 13.62 10.43
N VAL A 37 -15.06 12.36 10.40
CA VAL A 37 -16.35 11.88 10.91
C VAL A 37 -16.22 10.43 11.41
N LEU A 38 -17.16 9.98 12.25
CA LEU A 38 -17.11 8.63 12.87
C LEU A 38 -17.19 7.51 11.84
N GLU A 39 -17.96 7.69 10.78
CA GLU A 39 -18.09 6.71 9.69
C GLU A 39 -16.74 6.46 9.01
N GLU A 40 -15.92 7.51 8.89
CA GLU A 40 -14.57 7.40 8.32
C GLU A 40 -13.58 6.79 9.29
N GLU A 41 -13.73 7.02 10.59
CA GLU A 41 -12.94 6.31 11.59
C GLU A 41 -13.15 4.79 11.47
N VAL A 42 -14.40 4.36 11.38
CA VAL A 42 -14.74 2.94 11.22
C VAL A 42 -14.25 2.41 9.88
N ALA A 43 -14.43 3.16 8.79
CA ALA A 43 -13.97 2.73 7.46
C ALA A 43 -12.44 2.57 7.41
N LEU A 44 -11.68 3.56 7.88
CA LEU A 44 -10.21 3.50 7.88
C LEU A 44 -9.69 2.42 8.82
N ALA A 45 -10.33 2.22 9.99
CA ALA A 45 -9.97 1.13 10.90
C ALA A 45 -10.22 -0.25 10.28
N ASN A 46 -11.32 -0.44 9.54
CA ASN A 46 -11.58 -1.70 8.84
C ASN A 46 -10.54 -1.96 7.74
N ILE A 47 -10.21 -0.94 6.94
CA ILE A 47 -9.16 -1.06 5.91
C ILE A 47 -7.80 -1.40 6.57
N ALA A 48 -7.47 -0.74 7.69
CA ALA A 48 -6.25 -1.01 8.43
C ALA A 48 -6.19 -2.47 8.93
N LEU A 49 -7.30 -3.00 9.44
CA LEU A 49 -7.38 -4.38 9.94
C LEU A 49 -7.27 -5.42 8.82
N ASP A 50 -7.89 -5.19 7.66
CA ASP A 50 -7.74 -6.05 6.49
C ASP A 50 -6.27 -6.10 6.04
N LEU A 51 -5.64 -4.94 5.90
CA LEU A 51 -4.22 -4.83 5.53
C LEU A 51 -3.31 -5.50 6.57
N LEU A 52 -3.59 -5.35 7.87
CA LEU A 52 -2.84 -6.06 8.91
C LEU A 52 -3.00 -7.57 8.78
N GLY A 53 -4.20 -8.06 8.50
CA GLY A 53 -4.46 -9.47 8.25
C GLY A 53 -3.69 -10.00 7.04
N GLN A 54 -3.59 -9.22 5.97
CA GLN A 54 -2.78 -9.55 4.79
C GLN A 54 -1.29 -9.57 5.12
N ALA A 55 -0.80 -8.55 5.86
CA ALA A 55 0.59 -8.45 6.28
C ALA A 55 1.03 -9.67 7.10
N ARG A 56 0.22 -10.07 8.09
CA ARG A 56 0.48 -11.25 8.93
C ARG A 56 0.68 -12.53 8.13
N VAL A 57 -0.24 -12.80 7.19
CA VAL A 57 -0.12 -13.97 6.30
C VAL A 57 1.14 -13.88 5.45
N LEU A 58 1.43 -12.73 4.85
CA LEU A 58 2.59 -12.54 3.97
C LEU A 58 3.92 -12.66 4.72
N LEU A 59 4.04 -12.03 5.89
CA LEU A 59 5.25 -12.11 6.72
C LEU A 59 5.46 -13.53 7.26
N SER A 60 4.38 -14.23 7.65
CA SER A 60 4.44 -15.63 8.06
C SER A 60 4.94 -16.57 6.96
N LEU A 61 4.75 -16.22 5.68
CA LEU A 61 5.32 -16.98 4.56
C LEU A 61 6.83 -16.71 4.37
N ALA A 62 7.33 -15.58 4.88
CA ALA A 62 8.74 -15.17 4.79
C ALA A 62 9.56 -15.56 6.03
N GLY A 63 8.92 -15.76 7.19
CA GLY A 63 9.57 -16.05 8.46
C GLY A 63 8.62 -15.86 9.65
N ASP A 64 9.16 -15.56 10.82
CA ASP A 64 8.37 -15.19 11.99
C ASP A 64 7.79 -13.77 11.82
N GLU A 65 6.46 -13.62 11.92
CA GLU A 65 5.80 -12.34 11.62
C GLU A 65 6.20 -11.21 12.58
N ASP A 66 6.42 -11.53 13.86
CA ASP A 66 6.77 -10.56 14.89
C ASP A 66 8.23 -10.14 14.77
N GLU A 67 9.15 -11.08 14.57
CA GLU A 67 10.56 -10.74 14.33
C GLU A 67 10.71 -9.87 13.07
N LEU A 68 9.99 -10.24 12.00
CA LEU A 68 9.99 -9.45 10.76
C LEU A 68 9.34 -8.08 10.96
N ALA A 69 8.26 -7.93 11.71
CA ALA A 69 7.64 -6.63 11.93
C ALA A 69 8.47 -5.74 12.88
N PHE A 70 8.99 -6.31 13.98
CA PHE A 70 9.45 -5.51 15.12
C PHE A 70 10.97 -5.46 15.33
N LEU A 71 11.73 -6.40 14.75
CA LEU A 71 13.18 -6.48 14.94
C LEU A 71 14.00 -6.06 13.72
N ARG A 72 13.35 -5.84 12.57
CA ARG A 72 14.03 -5.28 11.39
C ARG A 72 14.28 -3.78 11.54
N GLU A 73 15.48 -3.36 11.14
CA GLU A 73 15.81 -1.96 10.91
C GLU A 73 15.25 -1.46 9.58
N GLU A 74 15.14 -0.14 9.42
CA GLU A 74 14.62 0.53 8.23
C GLU A 74 15.16 -0.03 6.91
N ARG A 75 16.47 -0.26 6.81
CA ARG A 75 17.11 -0.78 5.58
C ARG A 75 16.73 -2.21 5.23
N SER A 76 16.08 -2.94 6.12
CA SER A 76 15.59 -4.30 5.91
C SER A 76 14.12 -4.36 5.52
N PHE A 77 13.41 -3.22 5.54
CA PHE A 77 12.05 -3.10 5.00
C PHE A 77 12.07 -2.93 3.49
N ARG A 78 11.01 -3.42 2.84
CA ARG A 78 10.85 -3.49 1.39
C ARG A 78 9.50 -2.89 0.94
N ASN A 79 8.82 -2.12 1.79
CA ASN A 79 7.60 -1.41 1.42
C ASN A 79 7.88 -0.36 0.33
N LEU A 80 6.84 -0.01 -0.42
CA LEU A 80 6.84 1.14 -1.31
C LEU A 80 6.99 2.44 -0.51
N GLN A 81 7.70 3.41 -1.07
CA GLN A 81 7.77 4.75 -0.48
C GLN A 81 6.41 5.46 -0.47
N LEU A 82 5.47 5.04 -1.32
CA LEU A 82 4.11 5.57 -1.33
C LEU A 82 3.36 5.30 -0.01
N VAL A 83 3.46 4.07 0.53
CA VAL A 83 2.64 3.66 1.68
C VAL A 83 3.16 4.21 3.01
N GLU A 84 4.44 4.55 3.09
CA GLU A 84 5.06 5.16 4.27
C GLU A 84 4.84 6.67 4.37
N GLN A 85 4.30 7.32 3.33
CA GLN A 85 4.06 8.76 3.38
C GLN A 85 3.14 9.12 4.56
N PRO A 86 3.41 10.20 5.31
CA PRO A 86 2.54 10.62 6.42
C PRO A 86 1.10 10.85 5.97
N ASN A 87 0.14 10.73 6.90
CA ASN A 87 -1.28 10.91 6.56
C ASN A 87 -1.63 12.29 6.01
N GLY A 88 -0.97 13.34 6.50
CA GLY A 88 -1.26 14.72 6.09
C GLY A 88 -2.69 15.13 6.45
N ASP A 89 -3.36 15.82 5.53
CA ASP A 89 -4.80 16.00 5.61
C ASP A 89 -5.56 14.80 5.02
N PHE A 90 -6.88 14.77 5.18
CA PHE A 90 -7.68 13.65 4.72
C PHE A 90 -7.57 13.42 3.20
N ALA A 91 -7.43 14.47 2.40
CA ALA A 91 -7.26 14.34 0.95
C ALA A 91 -5.93 13.66 0.59
N HIS A 92 -4.86 13.94 1.34
CA HIS A 92 -3.57 13.27 1.19
C HIS A 92 -3.66 11.76 1.47
N THR A 93 -4.36 11.37 2.54
CA THR A 93 -4.64 9.96 2.84
C THR A 93 -5.47 9.30 1.73
N ILE A 94 -6.54 9.96 1.24
CA ILE A 94 -7.39 9.42 0.17
C ILE A 94 -6.61 9.27 -1.15
N ALA A 95 -5.73 10.21 -1.50
CA ALA A 95 -4.89 10.08 -2.70
C ALA A 95 -3.93 8.89 -2.59
N ARG A 96 -3.28 8.70 -1.43
CA ARG A 96 -2.44 7.52 -1.15
C ARG A 96 -3.25 6.23 -1.29
N GLN A 97 -4.44 6.19 -0.70
CA GLN A 97 -5.32 5.02 -0.75
C GLN A 97 -5.84 4.74 -2.16
N LEU A 98 -6.18 5.77 -2.94
CA LEU A 98 -6.62 5.61 -4.33
C LEU A 98 -5.51 4.94 -5.16
N TYR A 99 -4.30 5.49 -5.09
CA TYR A 99 -3.16 4.98 -5.85
C TYR A 99 -2.81 3.55 -5.45
N PHE A 100 -2.69 3.29 -4.15
CA PHE A 100 -2.29 1.98 -3.66
C PHE A 100 -3.40 0.93 -3.81
N SER A 101 -4.65 1.18 -3.39
CA SER A 101 -5.75 0.21 -3.50
C SER A 101 -6.05 -0.15 -4.96
N THR A 102 -5.92 0.80 -5.90
CA THR A 102 -6.09 0.50 -7.34
C THR A 102 -5.00 -0.44 -7.84
N TYR A 103 -3.75 -0.21 -7.44
CA TYR A 103 -2.62 -1.09 -7.76
C TYR A 103 -2.79 -2.48 -7.14
N GLN A 104 -3.07 -2.50 -5.84
CA GLN A 104 -3.18 -3.71 -5.05
C GLN A 104 -4.36 -4.59 -5.53
N HIS A 105 -5.49 -3.98 -5.92
CA HIS A 105 -6.61 -4.72 -6.51
C HIS A 105 -6.21 -5.40 -7.82
N LEU A 106 -5.54 -4.69 -8.72
CA LEU A 106 -5.08 -5.25 -10.00
C LEU A 106 -4.05 -6.36 -9.80
N LEU A 107 -3.09 -6.15 -8.88
CA LEU A 107 -2.07 -7.14 -8.56
C LEU A 107 -2.69 -8.41 -7.96
N HIS A 108 -3.58 -8.28 -6.97
CA HIS A 108 -4.24 -9.45 -6.39
C HIS A 108 -5.16 -10.16 -7.38
N ALA A 109 -5.82 -9.45 -8.30
CA ALA A 109 -6.59 -10.10 -9.36
C ALA A 109 -5.69 -10.97 -10.26
N GLU A 110 -4.52 -10.46 -10.65
CA GLU A 110 -3.55 -11.22 -11.44
C GLU A 110 -3.03 -12.44 -10.66
N LEU A 111 -2.58 -12.24 -9.42
CA LEU A 111 -2.04 -13.32 -8.57
C LEU A 111 -3.09 -14.39 -8.24
N ALA A 112 -4.36 -14.01 -8.07
CA ALA A 112 -5.46 -14.93 -7.82
C ALA A 112 -5.83 -15.77 -9.06
N SER A 113 -5.48 -15.30 -10.26
CA SER A 113 -5.75 -16.00 -11.52
C SER A 113 -4.72 -17.08 -11.87
N GLY A 114 -3.55 -17.04 -11.24
CA GLY A 114 -2.50 -18.05 -11.38
C GLY A 114 -2.54 -19.13 -10.29
N ASP A 115 -1.61 -20.08 -10.38
CA ASP A 115 -1.47 -21.20 -9.44
C ASP A 115 -0.28 -21.03 -8.48
N GLY A 116 0.20 -19.79 -8.32
CA GLY A 116 1.36 -19.45 -7.51
C GLY A 116 1.10 -19.51 -5.99
N PRO A 117 2.17 -19.45 -5.17
CA PRO A 117 2.05 -19.55 -3.71
C PRO A 117 1.20 -18.43 -3.07
N PHE A 118 1.05 -17.30 -3.75
CA PHE A 118 0.24 -16.16 -3.28
C PHE A 118 -1.23 -16.22 -3.72
N ALA A 119 -1.61 -17.14 -4.61
CA ALA A 119 -2.96 -17.20 -5.17
C ALA A 119 -4.07 -17.35 -4.11
N PRO A 120 -3.94 -18.20 -3.06
CA PRO A 120 -4.97 -18.32 -2.03
C PRO A 120 -5.20 -17.03 -1.24
N LEU A 121 -4.12 -16.34 -0.87
CA LEU A 121 -4.21 -15.04 -0.20
C LEU A 121 -4.82 -14.00 -1.14
N ALA A 122 -4.34 -13.92 -2.38
CA ALA A 122 -4.80 -12.96 -3.37
C ALA A 122 -6.30 -13.11 -3.67
N ALA A 123 -6.82 -14.34 -3.75
CA ALA A 123 -8.23 -14.63 -3.97
C ALA A 123 -9.14 -14.16 -2.81
N LYS A 124 -8.59 -14.07 -1.59
CA LYS A 124 -9.27 -13.44 -0.45
C LYS A 124 -9.11 -11.92 -0.49
N ALA A 125 -7.86 -11.44 -0.58
CA ALA A 125 -7.50 -10.03 -0.51
C ALA A 125 -8.14 -9.20 -1.63
N VAL A 126 -8.32 -9.73 -2.84
CA VAL A 126 -8.95 -8.99 -3.95
C VAL A 126 -10.36 -8.49 -3.60
N LYS A 127 -11.10 -9.21 -2.75
CA LYS A 127 -12.44 -8.80 -2.31
C LYS A 127 -12.40 -7.68 -1.27
N GLU A 128 -11.45 -7.77 -0.34
CA GLU A 128 -11.20 -6.72 0.67
C GLU A 128 -10.72 -5.43 -0.03
N VAL A 129 -9.73 -5.55 -0.92
CA VAL A 129 -9.13 -4.41 -1.62
C VAL A 129 -10.10 -3.78 -2.63
N ALA A 130 -11.08 -4.54 -3.16
CA ALA A 130 -12.17 -3.95 -3.94
C ALA A 130 -12.96 -2.92 -3.12
N TYR A 131 -13.22 -3.19 -1.84
CA TYR A 131 -13.84 -2.22 -0.92
C TYR A 131 -12.91 -1.04 -0.64
N HIS A 132 -11.60 -1.29 -0.41
CA HIS A 132 -10.63 -0.22 -0.16
C HIS A 132 -10.52 0.74 -1.35
N ARG A 133 -10.57 0.20 -2.57
CA ARG A 133 -10.55 0.97 -3.82
C ARG A 133 -11.84 1.79 -3.99
N ASP A 134 -13.01 1.17 -3.78
CA ASP A 134 -14.30 1.86 -3.90
C ASP A 134 -14.41 3.02 -2.90
N HIS A 135 -13.99 2.81 -1.64
CA HIS A 135 -13.92 3.86 -0.63
C HIS A 135 -13.06 5.05 -1.08
N ALA A 136 -11.83 4.78 -1.53
CA ALA A 136 -10.91 5.83 -1.99
C ALA A 136 -11.42 6.54 -3.26
N GLU A 137 -12.03 5.81 -4.19
CA GLU A 137 -12.64 6.36 -5.39
C GLU A 137 -13.80 7.31 -5.02
N GLN A 138 -14.73 6.87 -4.19
CA GLN A 138 -15.87 7.69 -3.77
C GLN A 138 -15.43 8.97 -3.07
N TRP A 139 -14.42 8.90 -2.19
CA TRP A 139 -13.90 10.10 -1.56
C TRP A 139 -13.13 11.01 -2.50
N THR A 140 -12.40 10.44 -3.45
CA THR A 140 -11.75 11.23 -4.52
C THR A 140 -12.79 12.03 -5.30
N LEU A 141 -13.91 11.40 -5.68
CA LEU A 141 -15.01 12.08 -6.36
C LEU A 141 -15.64 13.17 -5.50
N ARG A 142 -15.94 12.89 -4.22
CA ARG A 142 -16.54 13.87 -3.29
C ARG A 142 -15.63 15.06 -3.01
N LEU A 143 -14.32 14.83 -2.89
CA LEU A 143 -13.36 15.89 -2.59
C LEU A 143 -13.03 16.70 -3.85
N GLY A 144 -12.81 16.01 -4.97
CA GLY A 144 -12.52 16.62 -6.27
C GLY A 144 -13.69 17.45 -6.78
N ASP A 145 -14.91 16.90 -6.85
CA ASP A 145 -16.09 17.64 -7.35
C ASP A 145 -16.94 18.24 -6.22
N GLY A 146 -16.30 18.59 -5.10
CA GLY A 146 -16.95 19.14 -3.92
C GLY A 146 -16.96 20.68 -3.92
N THR A 147 -16.21 21.25 -2.99
CA THR A 147 -15.98 22.70 -2.87
C THR A 147 -14.65 23.08 -3.51
N GLU A 148 -14.44 24.35 -3.81
CA GLU A 148 -13.12 24.85 -4.26
C GLU A 148 -11.99 24.46 -3.31
N THR A 149 -12.24 24.51 -1.99
CA THR A 149 -11.24 24.13 -0.98
C THR A 149 -10.95 22.63 -0.98
N SER A 150 -11.97 21.77 -1.09
CA SER A 150 -11.75 20.32 -1.13
C SER A 150 -11.09 19.90 -2.44
N HIS A 151 -11.48 20.54 -3.56
CA HIS A 151 -10.89 20.33 -4.87
C HIS A 151 -9.40 20.62 -4.85
N GLU A 152 -9.00 21.80 -4.35
CA GLU A 152 -7.59 22.18 -4.27
C GLU A 152 -6.78 21.28 -3.32
N ARG A 153 -7.39 20.81 -2.22
CA ARG A 153 -6.72 19.83 -1.34
C ARG A 153 -6.50 18.50 -2.05
N MET A 154 -7.50 17.98 -2.74
CA MET A 154 -7.39 16.72 -3.49
C MET A 154 -6.40 16.83 -4.64
N ARG A 155 -6.42 17.93 -5.40
CA ARG A 155 -5.45 18.21 -6.45
C ARG A 155 -4.01 18.20 -5.92
N ARG A 156 -3.73 18.95 -4.84
CA ARG A 156 -2.40 18.98 -4.21
C ARG A 156 -1.97 17.63 -3.66
N ALA A 157 -2.90 16.86 -3.10
CA ALA A 157 -2.64 15.51 -2.62
C ALA A 157 -2.21 14.57 -3.74
N CYS A 158 -2.94 14.58 -4.87
CA CYS A 158 -2.58 13.83 -6.07
C CYS A 158 -1.18 14.22 -6.58
N ASP A 159 -0.93 15.51 -6.74
CA ASP A 159 0.36 16.02 -7.22
C ASP A 159 1.53 15.60 -6.31
N ALA A 160 1.35 15.75 -5.00
CA ALA A 160 2.40 15.47 -4.01
C ALA A 160 2.82 13.99 -4.01
N LEU A 161 1.85 13.08 -4.20
CA LEU A 161 2.08 11.64 -4.12
C LEU A 161 2.43 11.00 -5.46
N TRP A 162 2.18 11.69 -6.59
CA TRP A 162 2.38 11.15 -7.92
C TRP A 162 3.79 10.61 -8.15
N ARG A 163 4.81 11.30 -7.65
CA ARG A 163 6.23 10.91 -7.77
C ARG A 163 6.58 9.54 -7.20
N PHE A 164 5.76 8.99 -6.29
CA PHE A 164 6.00 7.69 -5.65
C PHE A 164 5.36 6.53 -6.41
N THR A 165 4.51 6.82 -7.40
CA THR A 165 3.67 5.80 -8.05
C THR A 165 4.43 4.92 -9.05
N GLY A 166 5.56 5.39 -9.59
CA GLY A 166 6.37 4.59 -10.52
C GLY A 166 7.02 3.37 -9.88
N GLU A 167 7.29 3.42 -8.57
CA GLU A 167 7.88 2.29 -7.83
C GLU A 167 6.99 1.05 -7.84
N MET A 168 5.66 1.23 -7.86
CA MET A 168 4.68 0.14 -7.84
C MET A 168 4.83 -0.84 -9.00
N PHE A 169 5.41 -0.38 -10.12
CA PHE A 169 5.56 -1.13 -11.35
C PHE A 169 7.00 -1.58 -11.62
N GLN A 170 7.90 -1.42 -10.65
CA GLN A 170 9.21 -2.05 -10.72
C GLN A 170 9.06 -3.56 -10.44
N PRO A 171 9.73 -4.43 -11.22
CA PRO A 171 9.65 -5.86 -11.01
C PRO A 171 10.07 -6.30 -9.60
N VAL A 172 9.23 -7.13 -8.97
CA VAL A 172 9.52 -7.77 -7.70
C VAL A 172 9.94 -9.22 -7.95
N GLU A 173 11.13 -9.59 -7.48
CA GLU A 173 11.64 -10.96 -7.61
C GLU A 173 10.68 -11.96 -6.94
N GLY A 174 10.26 -12.97 -7.70
CA GLY A 174 9.32 -13.99 -7.24
C GLY A 174 7.85 -13.74 -7.60
N LEU A 175 7.54 -12.62 -8.28
CA LEU A 175 6.23 -12.39 -8.87
C LEU A 175 6.31 -12.48 -10.40
N ASP A 176 5.53 -13.39 -10.97
CA ASP A 176 5.35 -13.52 -12.42
C ASP A 176 4.16 -12.65 -12.86
N VAL A 177 4.41 -11.36 -13.05
CA VAL A 177 3.41 -10.34 -13.39
C VAL A 177 3.94 -9.53 -14.57
N ASP A 178 3.09 -9.27 -15.55
CA ASP A 178 3.40 -8.28 -16.58
C ASP A 178 3.22 -6.86 -16.02
N TRP A 179 4.32 -6.32 -15.48
CA TRP A 179 4.36 -5.02 -14.82
C TRP A 179 3.99 -3.86 -15.74
N ALA A 180 4.30 -3.95 -17.04
CA ALA A 180 3.97 -2.89 -18.00
C ALA A 180 2.47 -2.88 -18.31
N VAL A 181 1.85 -4.06 -18.43
CA VAL A 181 0.39 -4.18 -18.57
C VAL A 181 -0.32 -3.74 -17.29
N LEU A 182 0.19 -4.10 -16.11
CA LEU A 182 -0.33 -3.67 -14.82
C LEU A 182 -0.31 -2.14 -14.70
N GLU A 183 0.82 -1.51 -15.05
CA GLU A 183 0.98 -0.05 -15.05
C GLU A 183 -0.01 0.62 -15.99
N SER A 184 -0.17 0.09 -17.21
CA SER A 184 -1.07 0.65 -18.22
C SER A 184 -2.54 0.61 -17.72
N ARG A 185 -2.97 -0.52 -17.16
CA ARG A 185 -4.32 -0.69 -16.59
C ARG A 185 -4.53 0.23 -15.38
N TRP A 186 -3.52 0.38 -14.53
CA TRP A 186 -3.58 1.26 -13.37
C TRP A 186 -3.71 2.72 -13.78
N LEU A 187 -2.88 3.18 -14.72
CA LEU A 187 -2.93 4.54 -15.26
C LEU A 187 -4.29 4.85 -15.88
N GLU A 188 -4.86 3.92 -16.64
CA GLU A 188 -6.20 4.06 -17.21
C GLU A 188 -7.24 4.23 -16.09
N SER A 189 -7.23 3.34 -15.09
CA SER A 189 -8.18 3.39 -13.97
C SER A 189 -8.08 4.70 -13.18
N VAL A 190 -6.86 5.12 -12.81
CA VAL A 190 -6.66 6.36 -12.05
C VAL A 190 -7.04 7.59 -12.90
N THR A 191 -6.71 7.61 -14.18
CA THR A 191 -7.08 8.70 -15.10
C THR A 191 -8.60 8.85 -15.19
N GLN A 192 -9.33 7.73 -15.30
CA GLN A 192 -10.80 7.76 -15.35
C GLN A 192 -11.40 8.30 -14.04
N VAL A 193 -10.87 7.89 -12.88
CA VAL A 193 -11.33 8.39 -11.58
C VAL A 193 -11.06 9.88 -11.42
N LEU A 194 -9.83 10.33 -11.72
CA LEU A 194 -9.46 11.75 -11.62
C LEU A 194 -10.30 12.62 -12.56
N GLY A 195 -10.51 12.17 -13.82
CA GLY A 195 -11.36 12.89 -14.77
C GLY A 195 -12.82 13.02 -14.29
N ARG A 196 -13.38 11.96 -13.70
CA ARG A 196 -14.73 12.00 -13.09
C ARG A 196 -14.78 12.89 -11.85
N ALA A 197 -13.67 13.03 -11.13
CA ALA A 197 -13.53 13.92 -9.97
C ALA A 197 -13.21 15.38 -10.36
N THR A 198 -13.29 15.72 -11.66
CA THR A 198 -12.91 17.02 -12.25
C THR A 198 -11.45 17.44 -12.02
N LEU A 199 -10.58 16.48 -11.66
CA LEU A 199 -9.15 16.67 -11.45
C LEU A 199 -8.34 16.34 -12.72
N THR A 200 -7.14 16.90 -12.81
CA THR A 200 -6.17 16.57 -13.86
C THR A 200 -5.22 15.48 -13.37
N VAL A 201 -4.75 14.63 -14.28
CA VAL A 201 -3.65 13.71 -13.98
C VAL A 201 -2.39 14.55 -13.72
N PRO A 202 -1.66 14.34 -12.59
CA PRO A 202 -0.48 15.14 -12.30
C PRO A 202 0.61 15.00 -13.37
N GLU A 203 1.29 16.11 -13.63
CA GLU A 203 2.46 16.15 -14.50
C GLU A 203 3.74 15.92 -13.69
N GLY A 204 4.72 15.22 -14.26
CA GLY A 204 6.04 15.04 -13.64
C GLY A 204 6.59 13.61 -13.73
N PRO A 205 7.90 13.43 -13.49
CA PRO A 205 8.53 12.12 -13.59
C PRO A 205 8.07 11.21 -12.44
N ARG A 206 7.48 10.06 -12.80
CA ARG A 206 7.24 8.94 -11.88
C ARG A 206 8.45 8.02 -11.74
N THR A 207 9.41 8.11 -12.68
CA THR A 207 10.62 7.29 -12.75
C THR A 207 11.83 8.16 -13.13
N GLY A 208 13.04 7.75 -12.73
CA GLY A 208 14.31 8.38 -13.11
C GLY A 208 15.32 8.49 -11.96
N ALA A 209 16.57 8.87 -12.28
CA ALA A 209 17.69 8.89 -11.31
C ALA A 209 17.52 9.87 -10.13
N TRP A 210 16.58 10.82 -10.23
CA TRP A 210 16.27 11.81 -9.19
C TRP A 210 14.82 11.69 -8.69
N SER A 211 14.11 10.60 -9.02
CA SER A 211 12.75 10.34 -8.54
C SER A 211 12.76 9.60 -7.22
N ALA A 212 11.63 9.68 -6.50
CA ALA A 212 11.35 8.71 -5.46
C ALA A 212 11.20 7.29 -6.06
N GLY A 213 11.19 6.27 -5.21
CA GLY A 213 10.89 4.90 -5.60
C GLY A 213 12.00 3.88 -5.36
N ALA A 214 12.66 3.94 -4.20
CA ALA A 214 13.72 3.01 -3.82
C ALA A 214 13.44 2.22 -2.52
N GLY A 215 12.19 2.25 -2.03
CA GLY A 215 11.76 1.54 -0.82
C GLY A 215 11.90 0.02 -0.97
N ARG A 216 11.64 -0.53 -2.16
CA ARG A 216 11.94 -1.93 -2.50
C ARG A 216 13.42 -2.30 -2.33
N GLN A 217 14.34 -1.34 -2.35
CA GLN A 217 15.77 -1.56 -2.09
C GLN A 217 16.20 -1.21 -0.66
N GLY A 218 15.25 -0.93 0.24
CA GLY A 218 15.52 -0.55 1.63
C GLY A 218 16.00 0.90 1.79
N VAL A 219 15.75 1.74 0.79
CA VAL A 219 16.04 3.17 0.85
C VAL A 219 14.72 3.90 1.01
N HIS A 220 14.44 4.34 2.22
CA HIS A 220 13.15 4.93 2.59
C HIS A 220 13.26 6.44 2.85
N THR A 221 12.11 7.08 3.01
CA THR A 221 12.01 8.51 3.35
C THR A 221 12.21 8.74 4.85
N GLU A 222 12.60 9.96 5.23
CA GLU A 222 12.83 10.32 6.64
C GLU A 222 11.61 10.05 7.54
N SER A 223 10.39 10.20 7.01
CA SER A 223 9.15 9.95 7.74
C SER A 223 8.95 8.48 8.14
N PHE A 224 9.58 7.55 7.43
CA PHE A 224 9.45 6.13 7.73
C PHE A 224 10.20 5.75 9.00
N GLY A 225 11.43 6.23 9.20
CA GLY A 225 12.20 5.96 10.42
C GLY A 225 11.48 6.40 11.71
N ARG A 226 10.74 7.51 11.68
CA ARG A 226 9.94 7.96 12.84
C ARG A 226 8.77 7.04 13.15
N MET A 227 8.04 6.64 12.11
CA MET A 227 6.93 5.68 12.24
C MET A 227 7.43 4.34 12.77
N LEU A 228 8.55 3.85 12.25
CA LEU A 228 9.14 2.57 12.66
C LEU A 228 9.56 2.60 14.14
N ALA A 229 10.14 3.71 14.60
CA ALA A 229 10.52 3.88 16.00
C ALA A 229 9.31 3.78 16.95
N GLU A 230 8.15 4.33 16.56
CA GLU A 230 6.91 4.25 17.33
C GLU A 230 6.35 2.81 17.32
N MET A 231 6.22 2.23 16.13
CA MET A 231 5.71 0.87 15.93
C MET A 231 6.48 -0.19 16.73
N GLN A 232 7.81 -0.06 16.80
CA GLN A 232 8.68 -1.08 17.39
C GLN A 232 9.05 -0.80 18.86
N HIS A 233 8.62 0.34 19.41
CA HIS A 233 9.10 0.83 20.71
C HIS A 233 8.93 -0.21 21.84
N LEU A 234 7.72 -0.75 22.00
CA LEU A 234 7.40 -1.65 23.10
C LEU A 234 8.18 -2.96 23.00
N HIS A 235 8.22 -3.56 21.81
CA HIS A 235 8.89 -4.83 21.57
C HIS A 235 10.42 -4.71 21.77
N ARG A 236 11.03 -3.64 21.27
CA ARG A 236 12.47 -3.37 21.47
C ARG A 236 12.82 -3.03 22.92
N SER A 237 11.90 -2.42 23.67
CA SER A 237 12.10 -2.07 25.08
C SER A 237 11.99 -3.28 26.01
N HIS A 238 11.31 -4.36 25.58
CA HIS A 238 11.12 -5.57 26.37
C HIS A 238 11.45 -6.86 25.57
N PRO A 239 12.73 -7.11 25.23
CA PRO A 239 13.12 -8.29 24.47
C PRO A 239 12.74 -9.60 25.19
N GLY A 240 12.11 -10.53 24.46
CA GLY A 240 11.70 -11.85 24.98
C GLY A 240 10.36 -11.89 25.72
N ALA A 241 9.60 -10.79 25.74
CA ALA A 241 8.22 -10.77 26.23
C ALA A 241 7.25 -11.47 25.25
N SER A 242 6.19 -12.07 25.78
CA SER A 242 5.09 -12.69 25.01
C SER A 242 3.78 -11.93 25.20
N TRP A 243 3.00 -11.77 24.13
CA TRP A 243 1.75 -11.00 24.10
C TRP A 243 0.59 -11.83 23.54
#